data_AF-A0A7C7AP75-F1
#
_entry.id   AF-A0A7C7AP75-F1
#
_cell.length_a   1.000
_cell.length_b   1.000
_cell.length_c   1.000
_cell.angle_alpha   90.00
_cell.angle_beta   90.00
_cell.angle_gamma   90.00
#
_symmetry.space_group_name_H-M   'P 1'
#
loop_
_entity.id
_entity.type
_entity.pdbx_description
1 polymer ?
#
loop_
_entity_poly.entity_id
_entity_poly.type
_entity_poly.pdbx_seq_one_letter_code
_entity_poly.pdbx_strand_id
1 'polypeptide(L)'
;MSRKPVIQGGKRDEIARAALELFFTKGFDGTSVRSIMNLAGGEVGLFYYYFDNKDAVFDAVLNLFFDHYQKEFAQIVEHGRRNPCRLMEDFFEYMEIETKEFREKYASKMHRTVRWAIREHTLEIIEPFLQQIVAIQSEYYGITPAVKPDVAALFMTYGVGSSILHEDTNNYMHQRAEVKRGISLLMGMPLSEQELRIPYPAELSDIAGMQRLLKRIHEKLDEPDEQWTESDLAQRIKDEEVWVFRYKNEIAALSIFSKKENAIELLAVSPEYEEYKLIEKLIETIAAQFSIGTKLSVMIGKVTQSIIVENRPFDNFQFEK
;
A
#
# COMPACT_ATOMS: atom_id res chain seq x y z
N MET A 1 36.84 -3.48 26.12
CA MET A 1 35.69 -3.92 26.94
C MET A 1 34.63 -4.47 26.01
N SER A 2 34.24 -5.73 26.17
CA SER A 2 33.32 -6.43 25.29
C SER A 2 31.91 -5.86 25.43
N ARG A 3 31.34 -5.29 24.35
CA ARG A 3 29.95 -4.84 24.30
C ARG A 3 29.05 -6.06 24.52
N LYS A 4 28.40 -6.14 25.69
CA LYS A 4 27.33 -7.11 25.94
C LYS A 4 26.13 -6.78 25.04
N PRO A 5 25.41 -7.79 24.55
CA PRO A 5 24.26 -7.59 23.66
C PRO A 5 23.17 -6.79 24.36
N VAL A 6 22.51 -5.91 23.59
CA VAL A 6 21.35 -5.13 24.02
C VAL A 6 20.20 -6.11 24.26
N ILE A 7 19.85 -6.32 25.54
CA ILE A 7 18.69 -7.14 25.93
C ILE A 7 17.44 -6.26 25.74
N GLN A 8 16.50 -6.71 24.91
CA GLN A 8 15.16 -6.12 24.79
C GLN A 8 14.51 -6.05 26.18
N GLY A 9 14.04 -4.87 26.59
CA GLY A 9 13.45 -4.64 27.91
C GLY A 9 14.47 -4.25 28.99
N GLY A 10 15.73 -3.97 28.61
CA GLY A 10 16.75 -3.45 29.53
C GLY A 10 16.61 -1.97 29.82
N LYS A 11 17.45 -1.48 30.75
CA LYS A 11 17.43 -0.07 31.22
C LYS A 11 17.57 0.97 30.10
N ARG A 12 18.27 0.63 29.01
CA ARG A 12 18.38 1.47 27.81
C ARG A 12 17.01 1.76 27.19
N ASP A 13 16.14 0.76 27.09
CA ASP A 13 14.81 0.90 26.48
C ASP A 13 13.85 1.66 27.41
N GLU A 14 13.99 1.51 28.73
CA GLU A 14 13.25 2.33 29.70
C GLU A 14 13.59 3.82 29.55
N ILE A 15 14.88 4.15 29.42
CA ILE A 15 15.34 5.52 29.22
C ILE A 15 14.82 6.05 27.87
N ALA A 16 14.87 5.26 26.80
CA ALA A 16 14.34 5.64 25.50
C ALA A 16 12.81 5.85 25.55
N ARG A 17 12.04 4.97 26.21
CA ARG A 17 10.59 5.15 26.37
C ARG A 17 10.22 6.40 27.15
N ALA A 18 10.94 6.70 28.23
CA ALA A 18 10.77 7.95 28.97
C ALA A 18 11.11 9.18 28.11
N ALA A 19 12.17 9.09 27.30
CA ALA A 19 12.54 10.13 26.37
C ALA A 19 11.47 10.35 25.29
N LEU A 20 10.93 9.29 24.71
CA LEU A 20 9.83 9.32 23.74
C LEU A 20 8.63 10.10 24.28
N GLU A 21 8.18 9.77 25.49
CA GLU A 21 7.02 10.44 26.12
C GLU A 21 7.26 11.93 26.32
N LEU A 22 8.43 12.31 26.83
CA LEU A 22 8.79 13.72 27.06
C LEU A 22 9.01 14.47 25.75
N PHE A 23 9.65 13.87 24.75
CA PHE A 23 9.82 14.50 23.45
C PHE A 23 8.47 14.74 22.79
N PHE A 24 7.56 13.76 22.80
CA PHE A 24 6.23 13.92 22.21
C PHE A 24 5.49 15.11 22.82
N THR A 25 5.53 15.25 24.15
CA THR A 25 4.74 16.26 24.87
C THR A 25 5.40 17.64 24.96
N LYS A 26 6.73 17.71 25.11
CA LYS A 26 7.48 18.95 25.36
C LYS A 26 8.38 19.38 24.21
N GLY A 27 8.50 18.55 23.17
CA GLY A 27 9.48 18.73 22.12
C GLY A 27 10.89 18.34 22.55
N PHE A 28 11.81 18.41 21.59
CA PHE A 28 13.24 18.15 21.82
C PHE A 28 13.86 19.18 22.78
N ASP A 29 13.69 20.48 22.49
CA ASP A 29 14.29 21.56 23.30
C ASP A 29 13.69 21.67 24.71
N GLY A 30 12.39 21.41 24.84
CA GLY A 30 11.70 21.42 26.14
C GLY A 30 12.01 20.22 27.03
N THR A 31 12.74 19.23 26.52
CA THR A 31 13.12 18.02 27.26
C THR A 31 14.60 18.05 27.66
N SER A 32 14.86 17.81 28.95
CA SER A 32 16.23 17.70 29.50
C SER A 32 16.59 16.25 29.83
N VAL A 33 17.88 15.92 29.81
CA VAL A 33 18.39 14.60 30.24
C VAL A 33 17.93 14.29 31.68
N ARG A 34 17.93 15.28 32.56
CA ARG A 34 17.44 15.12 33.94
C ARG A 34 15.97 14.74 33.98
N SER A 35 15.10 15.41 33.20
CA SER A 35 13.68 15.05 33.15
C SER A 35 13.45 13.64 32.60
N ILE A 36 14.23 13.22 31.60
CA ILE A 36 14.17 11.86 31.04
C ILE A 36 14.52 10.84 32.13
N MET A 37 15.63 11.05 32.84
CA MET A 37 16.08 10.11 33.86
C MET A 37 15.17 10.09 35.08
N ASN A 38 14.59 11.22 35.46
CA ASN A 38 13.57 11.27 36.50
C ASN A 38 12.34 10.43 36.14
N LEU A 39 11.85 10.53 34.89
CA LEU A 39 10.72 9.72 34.42
C LEU A 39 11.10 8.24 34.31
N ALA A 40 12.32 7.93 33.87
CA ALA A 40 12.84 6.56 33.78
C ALA A 40 13.22 5.95 35.15
N GLY A 41 13.10 6.70 36.25
CA GLY A 41 13.49 6.23 37.59
C GLY A 41 14.97 5.86 37.69
N GLY A 42 15.87 6.65 37.08
CA GLY A 42 17.32 6.41 37.11
C GLY A 42 18.13 7.69 37.35
N GLU A 43 19.42 7.52 37.64
CA GLU A 43 20.33 8.65 37.86
C GLU A 43 20.91 9.20 36.55
N VAL A 44 21.22 10.49 36.50
CA VAL A 44 21.75 11.16 35.30
C VAL A 44 23.04 10.51 34.78
N GLY A 45 23.91 10.00 35.66
CA GLY A 45 25.14 9.31 35.23
C GLY A 45 24.88 8.06 34.40
N LEU A 46 23.75 7.37 34.64
CA LEU A 46 23.35 6.18 33.90
C LEU A 46 22.89 6.50 32.47
N PHE A 47 22.42 7.73 32.23
CA PHE A 47 22.10 8.17 30.87
C PHE A 47 23.33 8.11 29.96
N TYR A 48 24.42 8.72 30.40
CA TYR A 48 25.67 8.83 29.64
C TYR A 48 26.42 7.50 29.48
N TYR A 49 26.00 6.47 30.21
CA TYR A 49 26.45 5.10 29.94
C TYR A 49 25.80 4.51 28.68
N TYR A 50 24.55 4.91 28.37
CA TYR A 50 23.78 4.37 27.24
C TYR A 50 23.71 5.30 26.02
N PHE A 51 23.75 6.61 26.24
CA PHE A 51 23.57 7.64 25.21
C PHE A 51 24.59 8.76 25.41
N ASP A 52 25.36 9.06 24.37
CA ASP A 52 26.41 10.07 24.44
C ASP A 52 25.85 11.49 24.68
N ASN A 53 24.67 11.78 24.15
CA ASN A 53 24.00 13.08 24.25
C ASN A 53 22.48 12.96 24.03
N LYS A 54 21.79 14.11 24.01
CA LYS A 54 20.34 14.18 23.83
C LYS A 54 19.91 13.82 22.40
N ASP A 55 20.74 14.10 21.39
CA ASP A 55 20.49 13.71 20.00
C ASP A 55 20.52 12.18 19.84
N ALA A 56 21.50 11.51 20.46
CA ALA A 56 21.63 10.05 20.40
C ALA A 56 20.44 9.30 21.00
N VAL A 57 19.83 9.83 22.07
CA VAL A 57 18.58 9.24 22.60
C VAL A 57 17.38 9.59 21.71
N PHE A 58 17.37 10.76 21.05
CA PHE A 58 16.33 11.13 20.11
C PHE A 58 16.34 10.23 18.87
N ASP A 59 17.51 9.97 18.29
CA ASP A 59 17.66 9.01 17.18
C ASP A 59 17.22 7.61 17.59
N ALA A 60 17.61 7.16 18.78
CA ALA A 60 17.17 5.85 19.30
C ALA A 60 15.65 5.79 19.48
N VAL A 61 15.03 6.88 19.91
CA VAL A 61 13.58 7.01 20.06
C VAL A 61 12.88 6.96 18.70
N LEU A 62 13.37 7.68 17.70
CA LEU A 62 12.81 7.63 16.34
C LEU A 62 12.94 6.21 15.76
N ASN A 63 14.11 5.59 15.85
CA ASN A 63 14.31 4.21 15.38
C ASN A 63 13.34 3.22 16.05
N LEU A 64 13.14 3.31 17.36
CA LEU A 64 12.17 2.48 18.07
C LEU A 64 10.73 2.75 17.63
N PHE A 65 10.40 4.01 17.37
CA PHE A 65 9.08 4.40 16.89
C PHE A 65 8.81 3.86 15.46
N PHE A 66 9.83 3.86 14.60
CA PHE A 66 9.69 3.51 13.19
C PHE A 66 9.98 2.04 12.82
N ASP A 67 10.51 1.23 13.74
CA ASP A 67 10.79 -0.20 13.51
C ASP A 67 9.56 -0.98 13.00
N HIS A 68 8.37 -0.64 13.50
CA HIS A 68 7.13 -1.25 13.03
C HIS A 68 6.78 -0.84 11.60
N TYR A 69 6.80 0.46 11.30
CA TYR A 69 6.50 1.00 9.97
C TYR A 69 7.47 0.47 8.91
N GLN A 70 8.76 0.36 9.22
CA GLN A 70 9.74 -0.22 8.31
C GLN A 70 9.42 -1.67 7.93
N LYS A 71 8.96 -2.48 8.89
CA LYS A 71 8.54 -3.86 8.63
C LYS A 71 7.29 -3.93 7.78
N GLU A 72 6.34 -3.05 8.01
CA GLU A 72 5.09 -2.99 7.23
C GLU A 72 5.35 -2.53 5.79
N PHE A 73 6.18 -1.49 5.58
CA PHE A 73 6.61 -1.09 4.24
C PHE A 73 7.34 -2.23 3.50
N ALA A 74 8.23 -2.94 4.19
CA ALA A 74 8.92 -4.10 3.60
C ALA A 74 7.92 -5.21 3.22
N GLN A 75 6.91 -5.45 4.05
CA GLN A 75 5.85 -6.40 3.73
C GLN A 75 5.02 -5.95 2.53
N ILE A 76 4.65 -4.67 2.42
CA ILE A 76 3.91 -4.15 1.27
C ILE A 76 4.70 -4.39 -0.02
N VAL A 77 5.99 -4.05 -0.04
CA VAL A 77 6.85 -4.28 -1.21
C VAL A 77 6.94 -5.76 -1.56
N GLU A 78 7.13 -6.63 -0.57
CA GLU A 78 7.24 -8.07 -0.80
C GLU A 78 5.93 -8.68 -1.31
N HIS A 79 4.78 -8.34 -0.71
CA HIS A 79 3.48 -8.81 -1.18
C HIS A 79 3.13 -8.25 -2.55
N GLY A 80 3.44 -6.97 -2.81
CA GLY A 80 3.17 -6.32 -4.08
C GLY A 80 4.04 -6.82 -5.23
N ARG A 81 5.08 -7.64 -4.99
CA ARG A 81 5.72 -8.41 -6.06
C ARG A 81 4.75 -9.40 -6.72
N ARG A 82 3.72 -9.86 -6.02
CA ARG A 82 2.66 -10.73 -6.57
C ARG A 82 1.51 -9.94 -7.19
N ASN A 83 1.41 -8.65 -6.88
CA ASN A 83 0.44 -7.73 -7.48
C ASN A 83 1.10 -6.39 -7.87
N PRO A 84 2.01 -6.36 -8.86
CA PRO A 84 2.77 -5.15 -9.18
C PRO A 84 1.88 -4.00 -9.64
N CYS A 85 0.74 -4.29 -10.27
CA CYS A 85 -0.14 -3.26 -10.80
C CYS A 85 -0.73 -2.37 -9.70
N ARG A 86 -0.92 -2.92 -8.48
CA ARG A 86 -1.41 -2.20 -7.31
C ARG A 86 -0.33 -1.71 -6.36
N LEU A 87 0.90 -2.25 -6.42
CA LEU A 87 1.93 -2.02 -5.41
C LEU A 87 2.12 -0.54 -5.02
N MET A 88 2.18 0.39 -5.98
CA MET A 88 2.32 1.81 -5.67
C MET A 88 1.06 2.43 -5.05
N GLU A 89 -0.13 2.00 -5.47
CA GLU A 89 -1.39 2.42 -4.85
C GLU A 89 -1.46 1.93 -3.41
N ASP A 90 -1.20 0.64 -3.18
CA ASP A 90 -1.26 0.02 -1.85
C ASP A 90 -0.25 0.67 -0.88
N PHE A 91 0.94 1.04 -1.38
CA PHE A 91 1.94 1.76 -0.59
C PHE A 91 1.47 3.12 -0.12
N PHE A 92 0.93 3.95 -1.02
CA PHE A 92 0.45 5.28 -0.66
C PHE A 92 -0.88 5.23 0.12
N GLU A 93 -1.76 4.26 -0.16
CA GLU A 93 -2.99 4.05 0.60
C GLU A 93 -2.69 3.66 2.05
N TYR A 94 -1.72 2.77 2.29
CA TYR A 94 -1.24 2.48 3.64
C TYR A 94 -0.68 3.74 4.32
N MET A 95 0.14 4.54 3.63
CA MET A 95 0.61 5.81 4.20
C MET A 95 -0.53 6.77 4.55
N GLU A 96 -1.57 6.86 3.71
CA GLU A 96 -2.76 7.70 3.95
C GLU A 96 -3.50 7.26 5.23
N ILE A 97 -3.73 5.95 5.38
CA ILE A 97 -4.42 5.35 6.53
C ILE A 97 -3.60 5.57 7.80
N GLU A 98 -2.34 5.15 7.82
CA GLU A 98 -1.47 5.26 9.00
C GLU A 98 -1.28 6.71 9.43
N THR A 99 -1.13 7.63 8.48
CA THR A 99 -1.02 9.06 8.79
C THR A 99 -2.28 9.60 9.46
N LYS A 100 -3.46 9.14 9.03
CA LYS A 100 -4.73 9.53 9.63
C LYS A 100 -4.86 8.99 11.05
N GLU A 101 -4.64 7.68 11.25
CA GLU A 101 -4.72 7.04 12.57
C GLU A 101 -3.71 7.64 13.56
N PHE A 102 -2.49 7.89 13.09
CA PHE A 102 -1.46 8.55 13.86
C PHE A 102 -1.89 9.94 14.35
N ARG A 103 -2.51 10.75 13.48
CA ARG A 103 -3.01 12.08 13.86
C ARG A 103 -4.14 11.98 14.88
N GLU A 104 -5.09 11.09 14.67
CA GLU A 104 -6.19 10.88 15.62
C GLU A 104 -5.67 10.52 17.02
N LYS A 105 -4.62 9.69 17.08
CA LYS A 105 -4.03 9.25 18.34
C LYS A 105 -3.10 10.27 19.01
N TYR A 106 -2.31 11.02 18.24
CA TYR A 106 -1.19 11.81 18.77
C TYR A 106 -1.25 13.32 18.50
N ALA A 107 -2.04 13.82 17.54
CA ALA A 107 -1.93 15.20 17.07
C ALA A 107 -2.15 16.26 18.17
N SER A 108 -3.04 16.00 19.12
CA SER A 108 -3.39 16.92 20.22
C SER A 108 -2.31 17.04 21.29
N LYS A 109 -1.42 16.05 21.41
CA LYS A 109 -0.37 15.99 22.44
C LYS A 109 1.03 16.20 21.89
N MET A 110 1.16 16.27 20.56
CA MET A 110 2.44 16.28 19.86
C MET A 110 2.98 17.69 19.68
N HIS A 111 4.19 17.92 20.17
CA HIS A 111 4.92 19.14 19.91
C HIS A 111 5.31 19.26 18.41
N ARG A 112 5.18 20.46 17.85
CA ARG A 112 5.42 20.73 16.41
C ARG A 112 6.79 20.26 15.90
N THR A 113 7.84 20.37 16.71
CA THR A 113 9.20 20.00 16.30
C THR A 113 9.36 18.49 16.16
N VAL A 114 8.66 17.71 17.00
CA VAL A 114 8.63 16.25 16.88
C VAL A 114 7.84 15.85 15.65
N ARG A 115 6.73 16.53 15.38
CA ARG A 115 5.95 16.29 14.16
C ARG A 115 6.79 16.47 12.90
N TRP A 116 7.58 17.55 12.82
CA TRP A 116 8.47 17.79 11.69
C TRP A 116 9.57 16.73 11.57
N ALA A 117 10.18 16.33 12.70
CA ALA A 117 11.18 15.27 12.71
C ALA A 117 10.59 13.92 12.27
N ILE A 118 9.39 13.56 12.73
CA ILE A 118 8.68 12.35 12.29
C ILE A 118 8.42 12.43 10.79
N ARG A 119 7.89 13.55 10.28
CA ARG A 119 7.68 13.73 8.84
C ARG A 119 8.97 13.52 8.05
N GLU A 120 10.06 14.19 8.43
CA GLU A 120 11.34 14.07 7.73
C GLU A 120 11.86 12.64 7.74
N HIS A 121 11.86 12.01 8.92
CA HIS A 121 12.37 10.64 9.04
C HIS A 121 11.48 9.62 8.33
N THR A 122 10.16 9.82 8.26
CA THR A 122 9.29 9.01 7.40
C THR A 122 9.73 9.09 5.94
N LEU A 123 10.06 10.29 5.44
CA LEU A 123 10.51 10.48 4.05
C LEU A 123 11.82 9.72 3.77
N GLU A 124 12.78 9.80 4.70
CA GLU A 124 14.04 9.04 4.61
C GLU A 124 13.79 7.52 4.61
N ILE A 125 12.83 7.04 5.39
CA ILE A 125 12.47 5.63 5.48
C ILE A 125 11.81 5.12 4.19
N ILE A 126 10.87 5.88 3.62
CA ILE A 126 10.08 5.41 2.47
C ILE A 126 10.86 5.44 1.16
N GLU A 127 11.87 6.30 1.02
CA GLU A 127 12.63 6.45 -0.22
C GLU A 127 13.20 5.13 -0.79
N PRO A 128 13.93 4.29 -0.02
CA PRO A 128 14.43 3.01 -0.53
C PRO A 128 13.32 2.03 -0.91
N PHE A 129 12.13 2.12 -0.32
CA PHE A 129 10.97 1.31 -0.73
C PHE A 129 10.39 1.84 -2.04
N LEU A 130 10.26 3.15 -2.21
CA LEU A 130 9.81 3.75 -3.46
C LEU A 130 10.78 3.46 -4.62
N GLN A 131 12.09 3.42 -4.38
CA GLN A 131 13.07 2.99 -5.39
C GLN A 131 12.80 1.54 -5.85
N GLN A 132 12.50 0.63 -4.92
CA GLN A 132 12.14 -0.75 -5.25
C GLN A 132 10.81 -0.83 -6.00
N ILE A 133 9.80 -0.06 -5.58
CA ILE A 133 8.48 -0.03 -6.24
C ILE A 133 8.61 0.48 -7.67
N VAL A 134 9.37 1.56 -7.90
CA VAL A 134 9.65 2.09 -9.23
C VAL A 134 10.32 1.03 -10.10
N ALA A 135 11.31 0.30 -9.57
CA ALA A 135 11.98 -0.78 -10.31
C ALA A 135 11.01 -1.93 -10.67
N ILE A 136 10.25 -2.43 -9.70
CA ILE A 136 9.26 -3.52 -9.88
C ILE A 136 8.23 -3.14 -10.93
N GLN A 137 7.64 -1.95 -10.84
CA GLN A 137 6.63 -1.51 -11.79
C GLN A 137 7.21 -1.20 -13.17
N SER A 138 8.43 -0.66 -13.24
CA SER A 138 9.10 -0.42 -14.53
C SER A 138 9.34 -1.73 -15.29
N GLU A 139 9.80 -2.77 -14.59
CA GLU A 139 9.99 -4.11 -15.14
C GLU A 139 8.64 -4.72 -15.57
N TYR A 140 7.64 -4.71 -14.69
CA TYR A 140 6.32 -5.29 -14.95
C TYR A 140 5.60 -4.65 -16.15
N TYR A 141 5.63 -3.32 -16.27
CA TYR A 141 4.97 -2.61 -17.38
C TYR A 141 5.85 -2.48 -18.63
N GLY A 142 7.14 -2.84 -18.57
CA GLY A 142 8.10 -2.58 -19.65
C GLY A 142 8.27 -1.09 -19.97
N ILE A 143 8.17 -0.23 -18.95
CA ILE A 143 8.24 1.22 -19.07
C ILE A 143 9.55 1.76 -18.50
N THR A 144 9.89 2.99 -18.84
CA THR A 144 11.01 3.72 -18.24
C THR A 144 10.51 5.04 -17.68
N PRO A 145 10.83 5.37 -16.40
CA PRO A 145 10.50 6.66 -15.84
C PRO A 145 11.02 7.82 -16.69
N ALA A 146 10.31 8.93 -16.70
CA ALA A 146 10.64 10.13 -17.49
C ALA A 146 11.96 10.79 -17.04
N VAL A 147 12.42 10.46 -15.84
CA VAL A 147 13.71 10.83 -15.26
C VAL A 147 14.43 9.55 -14.80
N LYS A 148 15.65 9.66 -14.27
CA LYS A 148 16.33 8.46 -13.72
C LYS A 148 15.46 7.80 -12.63
N PRO A 149 15.43 6.46 -12.51
CA PRO A 149 14.55 5.77 -11.56
C PRO A 149 14.71 6.21 -10.09
N ASP A 150 15.94 6.44 -9.64
CA ASP A 150 16.27 6.99 -8.32
C ASP A 150 15.68 8.40 -8.13
N VAL A 151 15.79 9.24 -9.16
CA VAL A 151 15.21 10.59 -9.16
C VAL A 151 13.68 10.55 -9.19
N ALA A 152 13.06 9.60 -9.92
CA ALA A 152 11.61 9.43 -9.91
C ALA A 152 11.10 9.06 -8.52
N ALA A 153 11.77 8.11 -7.85
CA ALA A 153 11.48 7.76 -6.46
C ALA A 153 11.65 8.96 -5.52
N LEU A 154 12.75 9.74 -5.67
CA LEU A 154 12.97 10.97 -4.90
C LEU A 154 11.81 11.98 -5.07
N PHE A 155 11.36 12.23 -6.29
CA PHE A 155 10.21 13.11 -6.55
C PHE A 155 8.92 12.58 -5.89
N MET A 156 8.70 11.27 -5.90
CA MET A 156 7.54 10.67 -5.26
C MET A 156 7.62 10.75 -3.73
N THR A 157 8.79 10.50 -3.14
CA THR A 157 9.04 10.66 -1.70
C THR A 157 8.72 12.08 -1.25
N TYR A 158 9.42 13.06 -1.81
CA TYR A 158 9.35 14.45 -1.34
C TYR A 158 8.17 15.25 -1.94
N GLY A 159 7.52 14.74 -2.99
CA GLY A 159 6.29 15.30 -3.54
C GLY A 159 5.05 14.67 -2.94
N VAL A 160 4.81 13.39 -3.23
CA VAL A 160 3.59 12.65 -2.81
C VAL A 160 3.64 12.34 -1.32
N GLY A 161 4.71 11.71 -0.83
CA GLY A 161 4.86 11.37 0.59
C GLY A 161 4.75 12.60 1.49
N SER A 162 5.41 13.69 1.09
CA SER A 162 5.31 14.99 1.75
C SER A 162 3.88 15.53 1.81
N SER A 163 3.11 15.39 0.72
CA SER A 163 1.72 15.85 0.63
C SER A 163 0.78 15.04 1.52
N ILE A 164 0.99 13.71 1.61
CA ILE A 164 0.26 12.83 2.53
C ILE A 164 0.56 13.22 3.99
N LEU A 165 1.83 13.44 4.30
CA LEU A 165 2.30 13.76 5.66
C LEU A 165 2.06 15.23 6.07
N HIS A 166 1.57 16.08 5.16
CA HIS A 166 1.35 17.50 5.42
C HIS A 166 0.18 17.72 6.40
N GLU A 167 0.29 18.73 7.29
CA GLU A 167 -0.69 18.96 8.37
C GLU A 167 -2.12 19.15 7.87
N ASP A 168 -2.29 19.78 6.71
CA ASP A 168 -3.54 19.86 5.98
C ASP A 168 -3.60 18.78 4.87
N THR A 169 -4.27 17.67 5.17
CA THR A 169 -4.51 16.59 4.20
C THR A 169 -5.67 16.90 3.26
N ASN A 170 -6.52 17.89 3.53
CA ASN A 170 -7.68 18.17 2.68
C ASN A 170 -7.23 18.54 1.26
N ASN A 171 -6.15 19.32 1.17
CA ASN A 171 -5.58 19.69 -0.13
C ASN A 171 -5.09 18.48 -0.92
N TYR A 172 -4.40 17.54 -0.26
CA TYR A 172 -3.98 16.28 -0.90
C TYR A 172 -5.20 15.47 -1.36
N MET A 173 -6.20 15.29 -0.50
CA MET A 173 -7.41 14.51 -0.83
C MET A 173 -8.17 15.12 -2.01
N HIS A 174 -8.27 16.44 -2.09
CA HIS A 174 -8.90 17.14 -3.22
C HIS A 174 -8.09 17.01 -4.52
N GLN A 175 -6.77 16.88 -4.45
CA GLN A 175 -5.89 16.78 -5.61
C GLN A 175 -5.47 15.35 -5.93
N ARG A 176 -5.95 14.33 -5.19
CA ARG A 176 -5.50 12.93 -5.28
C ARG A 176 -5.46 12.40 -6.71
N ALA A 177 -6.46 12.72 -7.54
CA ALA A 177 -6.49 12.32 -8.95
C ALA A 177 -5.33 12.92 -9.77
N GLU A 178 -5.05 14.22 -9.61
CA GLU A 178 -3.93 14.90 -10.30
C GLU A 178 -2.57 14.47 -9.75
N VAL A 179 -2.48 14.12 -8.46
CA VAL A 179 -1.26 13.52 -7.89
C VAL A 179 -0.97 12.18 -8.54
N LYS A 180 -1.97 11.29 -8.67
CA LYS A 180 -1.83 10.00 -9.37
C LYS A 180 -1.44 10.20 -10.84
N ARG A 181 -1.96 11.25 -11.47
CA ARG A 181 -1.59 11.63 -12.84
C ARG A 181 -0.12 12.05 -12.92
N GLY A 182 0.37 12.82 -11.95
CA GLY A 182 1.78 13.19 -11.82
C GLY A 182 2.71 11.98 -11.64
N ILE A 183 2.31 11.01 -10.80
CA ILE A 183 3.01 9.73 -10.64
C ILE A 183 3.12 9.01 -11.99
N SER A 184 2.00 8.92 -12.72
CA SER A 184 1.97 8.24 -14.03
C SER A 184 2.91 8.91 -15.04
N LEU A 185 2.95 10.24 -15.07
CA LEU A 185 3.89 10.99 -15.91
C LEU A 185 5.35 10.72 -15.53
N LEU A 186 5.67 10.72 -14.23
CA LEU A 186 7.02 10.42 -13.74
C LEU A 186 7.46 9.01 -14.10
N MET A 187 6.54 8.04 -14.04
CA MET A 187 6.80 6.66 -14.46
C MET A 187 6.90 6.48 -15.98
N GLY A 188 6.71 7.54 -16.77
CA GLY A 188 6.74 7.46 -18.24
C GLY A 188 5.52 6.75 -18.82
N MET A 189 4.42 6.70 -18.07
CA MET A 189 3.25 5.95 -18.46
C MET A 189 2.28 6.80 -19.32
N PRO A 190 1.62 6.21 -20.35
CA PRO A 190 0.53 6.85 -21.07
C PRO A 190 -0.61 7.28 -20.14
N LEU A 191 -1.03 8.54 -20.23
CA LEU A 191 -2.13 9.08 -19.42
C LEU A 191 -3.50 8.54 -19.80
N SER A 192 -3.71 8.19 -21.08
CA SER A 192 -4.98 7.68 -21.62
C SER A 192 -5.45 6.39 -20.96
N GLU A 193 -4.52 5.65 -20.34
CA GLU A 193 -4.72 4.30 -19.80
C GLU A 193 -4.59 4.25 -18.27
N GLN A 194 -4.34 5.38 -17.62
CA GLN A 194 -4.05 5.42 -16.18
C GLN A 194 -5.13 4.74 -15.34
N GLU A 195 -6.40 5.02 -15.63
CA GLU A 195 -7.57 4.43 -14.97
C GLU A 195 -7.71 2.91 -15.24
N LEU A 196 -7.10 2.40 -16.32
CA LEU A 196 -7.13 0.99 -16.74
C LEU A 196 -5.92 0.17 -16.24
N ARG A 197 -5.12 0.73 -15.32
CA ARG A 197 -3.94 0.03 -14.77
C ARG A 197 -4.18 -0.62 -13.42
N ILE A 198 -5.03 -0.01 -12.60
CA ILE A 198 -5.23 -0.40 -11.21
C ILE A 198 -6.65 -0.95 -11.05
N PRO A 199 -6.83 -2.25 -10.77
CA PRO A 199 -8.11 -2.78 -10.34
C PRO A 199 -8.37 -2.33 -8.90
N TYR A 200 -9.63 -2.11 -8.53
CA TYR A 200 -10.04 -1.69 -7.19
C TYR A 200 -11.08 -2.66 -6.62
N PRO A 201 -11.19 -2.78 -5.28
CA PRO A 201 -12.34 -3.46 -4.68
C PRO A 201 -13.63 -2.80 -5.16
N ALA A 202 -14.63 -3.61 -5.47
CA ALA A 202 -15.94 -3.09 -5.86
C ALA A 202 -16.67 -2.49 -4.66
N GLU A 203 -17.45 -1.46 -4.95
CA GLU A 203 -18.33 -0.77 -4.01
C GLU A 203 -19.79 -1.06 -4.37
N LEU A 204 -20.71 -0.89 -3.43
CA LEU A 204 -22.15 -1.07 -3.70
C LEU A 204 -22.66 -0.14 -4.82
N SER A 205 -22.02 1.03 -5.00
CA SER A 205 -22.29 1.97 -6.08
C SER A 205 -21.97 1.41 -7.48
N ASP A 206 -21.10 0.40 -7.58
CA ASP A 206 -20.68 -0.21 -8.84
C ASP A 206 -21.69 -1.22 -9.39
N ILE A 207 -22.60 -1.74 -8.56
CA ILE A 207 -23.50 -2.85 -8.91
C ILE A 207 -24.23 -2.57 -10.23
N ALA A 208 -24.78 -1.35 -10.39
CA ALA A 208 -25.48 -0.98 -11.61
C ALA A 208 -24.55 -0.98 -12.85
N GLY A 209 -23.28 -0.60 -12.67
CA GLY A 209 -22.26 -0.65 -13.73
C GLY A 209 -21.84 -2.08 -14.07
N MET A 210 -21.69 -2.93 -13.06
CA MET A 210 -21.38 -4.35 -13.21
C MET A 210 -22.49 -5.07 -13.99
N GLN A 211 -23.75 -4.88 -13.61
CA GLN A 211 -24.91 -5.46 -14.32
C GLN A 211 -24.97 -5.01 -15.80
N ARG A 212 -24.66 -3.73 -16.08
CA ARG A 212 -24.57 -3.23 -17.46
C ARG A 212 -23.46 -3.92 -18.26
N LEU A 213 -22.28 -4.13 -17.67
CA LEU A 213 -21.18 -4.83 -18.32
C LEU A 213 -21.55 -6.28 -18.62
N LEU A 214 -22.06 -7.01 -17.62
CA LEU A 214 -22.46 -8.41 -17.77
C LEU A 214 -23.52 -8.56 -18.85
N LYS A 215 -24.57 -7.74 -18.83
CA LYS A 215 -25.60 -7.76 -19.89
C LYS A 215 -25.02 -7.56 -21.28
N ARG A 216 -24.09 -6.59 -21.45
CA ARG A 216 -23.44 -6.29 -22.73
C ARG A 216 -22.60 -7.46 -23.25
N ILE A 217 -21.92 -8.18 -22.35
CA ILE A 217 -21.12 -9.37 -22.70
C ILE A 217 -22.04 -10.53 -23.10
N HIS A 218 -23.10 -10.80 -22.34
CA HIS A 218 -24.08 -11.85 -22.65
C HIS A 218 -24.75 -11.63 -24.02
N GLU A 219 -25.21 -10.40 -24.29
CA GLU A 219 -25.81 -10.04 -25.59
C GLU A 219 -24.87 -10.27 -26.77
N LYS A 220 -23.56 -10.18 -26.56
CA LYS A 220 -22.54 -10.41 -27.61
C LYS A 220 -22.13 -11.88 -27.76
N LEU A 221 -22.13 -12.66 -26.68
CA LEU A 221 -21.59 -14.03 -26.65
C LEU A 221 -22.67 -15.14 -26.80
N ASP A 222 -23.96 -14.79 -26.81
CA ASP A 222 -25.09 -15.74 -26.90
C ASP A 222 -25.02 -16.85 -25.83
N GLU A 223 -24.51 -16.49 -24.65
CA GLU A 223 -24.41 -17.38 -23.49
C GLU A 223 -25.64 -17.21 -22.58
N PRO A 224 -26.10 -18.29 -21.91
CA PRO A 224 -27.20 -18.19 -20.97
C PRO A 224 -26.84 -17.20 -19.86
N ASP A 225 -27.80 -16.34 -19.52
CA ASP A 225 -27.70 -15.30 -18.50
C ASP A 225 -27.33 -15.94 -17.16
N GLU A 226 -26.05 -15.90 -16.79
CA GLU A 226 -25.64 -16.29 -15.45
C GLU A 226 -26.09 -15.16 -14.53
N GLN A 227 -27.28 -15.32 -13.97
CA GLN A 227 -28.01 -14.25 -13.28
C GLN A 227 -27.41 -13.96 -11.91
N TRP A 228 -26.32 -13.21 -11.92
CA TRP A 228 -25.83 -12.49 -10.74
C TRP A 228 -26.87 -11.43 -10.36
N THR A 229 -27.69 -11.73 -9.35
CA THR A 229 -28.68 -10.76 -8.86
C THR A 229 -27.99 -9.61 -8.14
N GLU A 230 -28.67 -8.48 -7.98
CA GLU A 230 -28.18 -7.37 -7.15
C GLU A 230 -27.85 -7.82 -5.72
N SER A 231 -28.64 -8.75 -5.16
CA SER A 231 -28.40 -9.32 -3.84
C SER A 231 -27.11 -10.15 -3.79
N ASP A 232 -26.84 -10.96 -4.82
CA ASP A 232 -25.64 -11.78 -4.88
C ASP A 232 -24.39 -10.92 -4.99
N LEU A 233 -24.41 -9.92 -5.88
CA LEU A 233 -23.32 -8.96 -6.05
C LEU A 233 -23.06 -8.17 -4.77
N ALA A 234 -24.12 -7.67 -4.12
CA ALA A 234 -24.01 -6.95 -2.87
C ALA A 234 -23.41 -7.82 -1.75
N GLN A 235 -23.71 -9.12 -1.73
CA GLN A 235 -23.13 -10.04 -0.76
C GLN A 235 -21.64 -10.28 -1.05
N ARG A 236 -21.26 -10.59 -2.30
CA ARG A 236 -19.86 -10.77 -2.70
C ARG A 236 -19.01 -9.52 -2.46
N ILE A 237 -19.57 -8.32 -2.66
CA ILE A 237 -18.89 -7.07 -2.32
C ILE A 237 -18.59 -6.98 -0.82
N LYS A 238 -19.55 -7.34 0.04
CA LYS A 238 -19.36 -7.36 1.50
C LYS A 238 -18.32 -8.39 1.95
N ASP A 239 -18.20 -9.49 1.22
CA ASP A 239 -17.21 -10.54 1.48
C ASP A 239 -15.80 -10.20 0.92
N GLU A 240 -15.66 -9.01 0.30
CA GLU A 240 -14.45 -8.51 -0.38
C GLU A 240 -14.00 -9.45 -1.51
N GLU A 241 -14.99 -9.97 -2.23
CA GLU A 241 -14.85 -11.03 -3.23
C GLU A 241 -15.08 -10.52 -4.66
N VAL A 242 -15.00 -9.21 -4.86
CA VAL A 242 -15.21 -8.55 -6.15
C VAL A 242 -14.16 -7.46 -6.40
N TRP A 243 -13.51 -7.53 -7.57
CA TRP A 243 -12.60 -6.50 -8.06
C TRP A 243 -13.07 -5.95 -9.40
N VAL A 244 -12.89 -4.65 -9.61
CA VAL A 244 -13.33 -3.94 -10.81
C VAL A 244 -12.25 -3.00 -11.36
N PHE A 245 -12.23 -2.84 -12.67
CA PHE A 245 -11.61 -1.71 -13.34
C PHE A 245 -12.69 -0.67 -13.63
N ARG A 246 -12.45 0.58 -13.24
CA ARG A 246 -13.33 1.72 -13.53
C ARG A 246 -12.68 2.60 -14.59
N TYR A 247 -13.43 3.02 -15.60
CA TYR A 247 -12.95 3.93 -16.62
C TYR A 247 -14.06 4.85 -17.09
N LYS A 248 -13.85 6.18 -17.05
CA LYS A 248 -14.84 7.19 -17.48
C LYS A 248 -16.25 6.94 -16.89
N ASN A 249 -16.32 6.62 -15.60
CA ASN A 249 -17.56 6.29 -14.85
C ASN A 249 -18.29 5.00 -15.31
N GLU A 250 -17.63 4.12 -16.06
CA GLU A 250 -18.12 2.78 -16.39
C GLU A 250 -17.23 1.69 -15.77
N ILE A 251 -17.77 0.47 -15.66
CA ILE A 251 -17.00 -0.72 -15.30
C ILE A 251 -16.40 -1.29 -16.59
N ALA A 252 -15.08 -1.19 -16.71
CA ALA A 252 -14.31 -1.66 -17.86
C ALA A 252 -14.05 -3.17 -17.80
N ALA A 253 -13.84 -3.69 -16.59
CA ALA A 253 -13.69 -5.13 -16.33
C ALA A 253 -14.10 -5.41 -14.87
N LEU A 254 -14.49 -6.65 -14.60
CA LEU A 254 -14.77 -7.12 -13.25
C LEU A 254 -14.39 -8.58 -13.08
N SER A 255 -14.17 -8.96 -11.83
CA SER A 255 -14.05 -10.34 -11.43
C SER A 255 -14.78 -10.60 -10.13
N ILE A 256 -15.37 -11.80 -10.04
CA ILE A 256 -15.96 -12.33 -8.82
C ILE A 256 -15.23 -13.63 -8.49
N PHE A 257 -14.82 -13.78 -7.24
CA PHE A 257 -14.08 -14.94 -6.77
C PHE A 257 -14.61 -15.40 -5.42
N SER A 258 -14.31 -16.64 -5.02
CA SER A 258 -14.60 -17.15 -3.70
C SER A 258 -13.32 -17.55 -2.98
N LYS A 259 -13.08 -16.91 -1.84
CA LYS A 259 -12.05 -17.28 -0.87
C LYS A 259 -12.30 -18.68 -0.31
N LYS A 260 -13.57 -19.02 -0.07
CA LYS A 260 -14.00 -20.31 0.47
C LYS A 260 -13.75 -21.47 -0.51
N GLU A 261 -14.09 -21.27 -1.77
CA GLU A 261 -13.96 -22.31 -2.80
C GLU A 261 -12.61 -22.28 -3.53
N ASN A 262 -11.73 -21.32 -3.21
CA ASN A 262 -10.47 -21.08 -3.93
C ASN A 262 -10.71 -21.00 -5.45
N ALA A 263 -11.68 -20.18 -5.86
CA ALA A 263 -12.13 -20.12 -7.25
C ALA A 263 -12.34 -18.68 -7.73
N ILE A 264 -11.91 -18.38 -8.95
CA ILE A 264 -12.35 -17.22 -9.71
C ILE A 264 -13.56 -17.67 -10.52
N GLU A 265 -14.74 -17.23 -10.10
CA GLU A 265 -16.03 -17.68 -10.62
C GLU A 265 -16.42 -16.89 -11.87
N LEU A 266 -15.99 -15.62 -11.96
CA LEU A 266 -16.30 -14.76 -13.09
C LEU A 266 -15.12 -13.86 -13.44
N LEU A 267 -14.86 -13.74 -14.75
CA LEU A 267 -13.95 -12.79 -15.35
C LEU A 267 -14.64 -12.16 -16.55
N ALA A 268 -14.83 -10.85 -16.51
CA ALA A 268 -15.54 -10.10 -17.53
C ALA A 268 -14.77 -8.84 -17.89
N VAL A 269 -14.60 -8.60 -19.18
CA VAL A 269 -13.97 -7.38 -19.73
C VAL A 269 -14.83 -6.85 -20.85
N SER A 270 -14.98 -5.52 -20.91
CA SER A 270 -15.66 -4.89 -22.04
C SER A 270 -14.84 -5.14 -23.32
N PRO A 271 -15.47 -5.52 -24.45
CA PRO A 271 -14.76 -5.80 -25.70
C PRO A 271 -13.91 -4.64 -26.21
N GLU A 272 -14.25 -3.41 -25.82
CA GLU A 272 -13.50 -2.19 -26.17
C GLU A 272 -12.12 -2.11 -25.48
N TYR A 273 -11.89 -2.91 -24.43
CA TYR A 273 -10.67 -2.88 -23.62
C TYR A 273 -9.89 -4.20 -23.60
N GLU A 274 -10.17 -5.12 -24.54
CA GLU A 274 -9.49 -6.43 -24.62
C GLU A 274 -7.96 -6.28 -24.79
N GLU A 275 -7.50 -5.23 -25.46
CA GLU A 275 -6.07 -4.96 -25.70
C GLU A 275 -5.28 -4.55 -24.43
N TYR A 276 -5.95 -4.15 -23.35
CA TYR A 276 -5.30 -3.63 -22.12
C TYR A 276 -4.97 -4.71 -21.08
N LYS A 277 -5.19 -6.00 -21.41
CA LYS A 277 -4.82 -7.13 -20.55
C LYS A 277 -5.45 -7.05 -19.15
N LEU A 278 -6.69 -6.55 -19.07
CA LEU A 278 -7.36 -6.30 -17.77
C LEU A 278 -7.68 -7.60 -17.01
N ILE A 279 -8.01 -8.67 -17.72
CA ILE A 279 -8.27 -9.99 -17.12
C ILE A 279 -7.01 -10.53 -16.44
N GLU A 280 -5.86 -10.37 -17.07
CA GLU A 280 -4.56 -10.81 -16.56
C GLU A 280 -4.26 -10.13 -15.21
N LYS A 281 -4.41 -8.80 -15.17
CA LYS A 281 -4.26 -7.99 -13.94
C LYS A 281 -5.27 -8.35 -12.84
N LEU A 282 -6.53 -8.67 -13.21
CA LEU A 282 -7.54 -9.13 -12.26
C LEU A 282 -7.14 -10.46 -11.63
N ILE A 283 -6.68 -11.42 -12.43
CA ILE A 283 -6.26 -12.72 -11.92
C ILE A 283 -5.04 -12.57 -11.01
N GLU A 284 -4.04 -11.76 -11.38
CA GLU A 284 -2.89 -11.45 -10.51
C GLU A 284 -3.34 -10.84 -9.18
N THR A 285 -4.24 -9.85 -9.25
CA THR A 285 -4.78 -9.17 -8.07
C THR A 285 -5.52 -10.12 -7.15
N ILE A 286 -6.30 -11.03 -7.70
CA ILE A 286 -7.06 -12.02 -6.94
C ILE A 286 -6.14 -13.09 -6.36
N ALA A 287 -5.22 -13.64 -7.16
CA ALA A 287 -4.27 -14.64 -6.71
C ALA A 287 -3.40 -14.14 -5.55
N ALA A 288 -3.05 -12.85 -5.54
CA ALA A 288 -2.33 -12.23 -4.43
C ALA A 288 -3.11 -12.27 -3.09
N GLN A 289 -4.44 -12.43 -3.11
CA GLN A 289 -5.29 -12.59 -1.92
C GLN A 289 -5.19 -13.98 -1.29
N PHE A 290 -4.57 -14.94 -1.98
CA PHE A 290 -4.43 -16.31 -1.51
C PHE A 290 -2.99 -16.61 -1.07
N SER A 291 -2.86 -17.67 -0.26
CA SER A 291 -1.57 -18.20 0.16
C SER A 291 -0.82 -18.83 -1.03
N ILE A 292 0.50 -18.73 -1.01
CA ILE A 292 1.37 -19.38 -2.01
C ILE A 292 1.14 -20.90 -1.97
N GLY A 293 1.03 -21.51 -3.15
CA GLY A 293 0.74 -22.93 -3.31
C GLY A 293 -0.75 -23.29 -3.30
N THR A 294 -1.65 -22.32 -3.03
CA THR A 294 -3.09 -22.55 -3.21
C THR A 294 -3.39 -22.86 -4.67
N LYS A 295 -4.14 -23.94 -4.90
CA LYS A 295 -4.67 -24.29 -6.22
C LYS A 295 -5.97 -23.51 -6.43
N LEU A 296 -5.95 -22.56 -7.35
CA LEU A 296 -7.12 -21.77 -7.74
C LEU A 296 -7.78 -22.38 -8.97
N SER A 297 -9.10 -22.47 -8.96
CA SER A 297 -9.88 -22.77 -10.16
C SER A 297 -10.26 -21.45 -10.83
N VAL A 298 -10.10 -21.32 -12.14
CA VAL A 298 -10.41 -20.10 -12.89
C VAL A 298 -11.41 -20.43 -13.99
N MET A 299 -12.57 -19.78 -13.94
CA MET A 299 -13.59 -19.91 -14.97
C MET A 299 -13.36 -18.83 -16.04
N ILE A 300 -13.11 -19.26 -17.28
CA ILE A 300 -12.98 -18.39 -18.46
C ILE A 300 -14.02 -18.84 -19.48
N GLY A 301 -15.11 -18.09 -19.58
CA GLY A 301 -16.31 -18.53 -20.30
C GLY A 301 -16.80 -19.87 -19.74
N LYS A 302 -16.94 -20.88 -20.61
CA LYS A 302 -17.38 -22.24 -20.21
C LYS A 302 -16.25 -23.20 -19.83
N VAL A 303 -15.00 -22.72 -19.79
CA VAL A 303 -13.83 -23.56 -19.50
C VAL A 303 -13.33 -23.27 -18.10
N THR A 304 -13.19 -24.32 -17.29
CA THR A 304 -12.52 -24.24 -16.00
C THR A 304 -11.08 -24.69 -16.15
N GLN A 305 -10.16 -23.83 -15.76
CA GLN A 305 -8.73 -24.11 -15.69
C GLN A 305 -8.27 -24.03 -14.24
N SER A 306 -7.06 -24.51 -13.97
CA SER A 306 -6.47 -24.37 -12.65
C SER A 306 -5.10 -23.71 -12.73
N ILE A 307 -4.85 -22.82 -11.78
CA ILE A 307 -3.56 -22.16 -11.60
C ILE A 307 -3.08 -22.39 -10.16
N ILE A 308 -1.76 -22.43 -9.98
CA ILE A 308 -1.14 -22.48 -8.65
C ILE A 308 -0.66 -21.07 -8.31
N VAL A 309 -1.01 -20.58 -7.12
CA VAL A 309 -0.54 -19.27 -6.65
C VAL A 309 0.96 -19.31 -6.44
N GLU A 310 1.71 -18.56 -7.26
CA GLU A 310 3.17 -18.45 -7.18
C GLU A 310 3.62 -17.24 -6.33
N ASN A 311 4.93 -17.17 -6.07
CA ASN A 311 5.56 -16.05 -5.38
C ASN A 311 5.96 -14.89 -6.32
N ARG A 312 5.43 -14.87 -7.55
CA ARG A 312 5.75 -13.89 -8.59
C ARG A 312 4.51 -13.62 -9.45
N PRO A 313 4.46 -12.52 -10.22
CA PRO A 313 3.38 -12.26 -11.16
C PRO A 313 3.27 -13.41 -12.18
N PHE A 314 2.10 -13.57 -12.77
CA PHE A 314 1.88 -14.58 -13.80
C PHE A 314 2.44 -14.09 -15.13
N ASP A 315 3.75 -14.27 -15.35
CA ASP A 315 4.40 -13.97 -16.62
C ASP A 315 3.93 -14.95 -17.70
N ASN A 316 2.86 -14.57 -18.41
CA ASN A 316 2.13 -15.36 -19.39
C ASN A 316 1.34 -16.53 -18.77
N PHE A 317 0.01 -16.45 -18.84
CA PHE A 317 -0.89 -17.56 -18.56
C PHE A 317 -0.57 -18.74 -19.48
N GLN A 318 0.29 -19.65 -19.03
CA GLN A 318 0.38 -20.98 -19.62
C GLN A 318 -0.77 -21.79 -19.05
N PHE A 319 -1.92 -21.68 -19.73
CA PHE A 319 -3.07 -22.52 -19.45
C PHE A 319 -2.67 -23.99 -19.63
N GLU A 320 -2.57 -24.74 -18.52
CA GLU A 320 -2.46 -26.19 -18.59
C GLU A 320 -3.74 -26.73 -19.27
N LYS A 321 -3.54 -27.44 -20.38
CA LYS A 321 -4.61 -28.06 -21.18
C LYS A 321 -5.13 -29.33 -20.54
#